data_AF-A0A957BSL4-F1
#
_entry.id   AF-A0A957BSL4-F1
#
_cell.length_a   1.000
_cell.length_b   1.000
_cell.length_c   1.000
_cell.angle_alpha   90.00
_cell.angle_beta   90.00
_cell.angle_gamma   90.00
#
_symmetry.space_group_name_H-M   'P 1'
#
loop_
_entity.id
_entity.type
_entity.pdbx_description
1 polymer ?
#
loop_
_entity_poly.entity_id
_entity_poly.type
_entity_poly.pdbx_seq_one_letter_code
_entity_poly.pdbx_strand_id
1 'polypeptide(L)'
;MMLPELKDTLDYPRFLLTFLYFVFFWVSLATSWNILTGYSGYFSFGHGAFYGIGVYTTANIVTKLGASFLVTLPLAGVLAALVGLLVGLVVFRLRQLRGELFALLTLAVDFVVASVVRNVDFIDGG
;
A
#
# COMPACT_ATOMS: atom_id res chain seq x y z
N MET A 1 19.14 8.59 1.62
CA MET A 1 20.49 8.94 1.14
C MET A 1 21.17 7.89 0.23
N MET A 2 20.64 6.66 0.03
CA MET A 2 21.31 5.59 -0.76
C MET A 2 20.87 5.40 -2.24
N LEU A 3 19.88 6.14 -2.74
CA LEU A 3 19.51 6.10 -4.17
C LEU A 3 20.51 6.74 -5.18
N PRO A 4 21.55 7.52 -4.79
CA PRO A 4 22.53 8.03 -5.76
C PRO A 4 23.36 6.94 -6.44
N GLU A 5 23.73 5.87 -5.72
CA GLU A 5 24.68 4.88 -6.26
C GLU A 5 24.09 4.04 -7.41
N LEU A 6 22.78 3.81 -7.41
CA LEU A 6 22.13 3.11 -8.53
C LEU A 6 22.03 3.98 -9.79
N LYS A 7 22.00 5.30 -9.62
CA LYS A 7 21.87 6.29 -10.69
C LYS A 7 23.18 6.44 -11.49
N ASP A 8 24.32 6.28 -10.82
CA ASP A 8 25.64 6.44 -11.41
C ASP A 8 26.16 5.15 -12.08
N THR A 9 25.58 3.99 -11.72
CA THR A 9 25.98 2.67 -12.24
C THR A 9 25.19 2.24 -13.48
N LEU A 10 24.00 2.81 -13.70
CA LEU A 10 23.09 2.45 -14.78
C LEU A 10 22.78 3.69 -15.62
N ASP A 11 23.44 3.83 -16.77
CA ASP A 11 23.31 4.94 -17.72
C ASP A 11 21.98 4.88 -18.49
N TYR A 12 20.85 4.78 -17.77
CA TYR A 12 19.51 4.69 -18.35
C TYR A 12 18.81 6.05 -18.38
N PRO A 13 18.03 6.34 -19.44
CA PRO A 13 17.22 7.54 -19.48
C PRO A 13 16.22 7.51 -18.31
N ARG A 14 16.10 8.63 -17.57
CA ARG A 14 15.20 8.76 -16.39
C ARG A 14 13.77 8.33 -16.70
N PHE A 15 13.34 8.56 -17.94
CA PHE A 15 12.08 8.08 -18.47
C PHE A 15 11.88 6.57 -18.26
N LEU A 16 12.88 5.75 -18.57
CA LEU A 16 12.79 4.30 -18.51
C LEU A 16 12.70 3.80 -17.07
N LEU A 17 13.43 4.42 -16.13
CA LEU A 17 13.33 4.11 -14.70
C LEU A 17 11.92 4.40 -14.15
N THR A 18 11.37 5.58 -14.46
CA THR A 18 10.02 5.96 -14.04
C THR A 18 8.96 5.07 -14.69
N PHE A 19 9.11 4.78 -15.98
CA PHE A 19 8.21 3.88 -16.71
C PHE A 19 8.21 2.48 -16.10
N LEU A 20 9.39 1.91 -15.86
CA LEU A 20 9.55 0.59 -15.29
C LEU A 20 9.01 0.52 -13.84
N TYR A 21 9.21 1.58 -13.05
CA TYR A 21 8.58 1.73 -11.74
C TYR A 21 7.05 1.62 -11.83
N PHE A 22 6.41 2.39 -12.73
CA PHE A 22 4.96 2.33 -12.90
C PHE A 22 4.49 0.96 -13.37
N VAL A 23 5.21 0.32 -14.29
CA VAL A 23 4.88 -1.03 -14.76
C VAL A 23 4.92 -2.02 -13.60
N PHE A 24 6.01 -2.07 -12.82
CA PHE A 24 6.10 -3.00 -11.69
C PHE A 24 5.09 -2.70 -10.58
N PHE A 25 4.82 -1.42 -10.33
CA PHE A 25 3.79 -1.00 -9.38
C PHE A 25 2.42 -1.53 -9.76
N TRP A 26 1.98 -1.31 -11.00
CA TRP A 26 0.67 -1.77 -11.48
C TRP A 26 0.60 -3.28 -11.60
N VAL A 27 1.68 -3.95 -12.02
CA VAL A 27 1.74 -5.43 -12.05
C VAL A 27 1.56 -6.00 -10.65
N SER A 28 2.26 -5.46 -9.64
CA SER A 28 2.12 -5.91 -8.25
C SER A 28 0.69 -5.73 -7.73
N LEU A 29 0.09 -4.56 -7.96
CA LEU A 29 -1.31 -4.30 -7.58
C LEU A 29 -2.27 -5.25 -8.29
N ALA A 30 -2.15 -5.41 -9.60
CA ALA A 30 -3.00 -6.30 -10.38
C ALA A 30 -2.87 -7.77 -9.93
N THR A 31 -1.66 -8.25 -9.67
CA THR A 31 -1.43 -9.60 -9.15
C THR A 31 -2.05 -9.77 -7.76
N SER A 32 -1.85 -8.83 -6.85
CA SER A 32 -2.44 -8.90 -5.50
C SER A 32 -3.97 -8.89 -5.55
N TRP A 33 -4.56 -8.08 -6.43
CA TRP A 33 -6.00 -8.01 -6.64
C TRP A 33 -6.54 -9.28 -7.31
N ASN A 34 -5.81 -9.88 -8.25
CA ASN A 34 -6.17 -11.16 -8.86
C ASN A 34 -6.12 -12.31 -7.85
N ILE A 35 -5.11 -12.33 -6.95
CA ILE A 35 -5.04 -13.33 -5.87
C ILE A 35 -6.32 -13.31 -5.03
N LEU A 36 -6.81 -12.12 -4.69
CA LEU A 36 -8.03 -11.96 -3.90
C LEU A 36 -9.28 -12.21 -4.75
N THR A 37 -9.54 -11.39 -5.76
CA THR A 37 -10.78 -11.45 -6.55
C THR A 37 -10.87 -12.70 -7.41
N GLY A 38 -9.78 -13.11 -8.05
CA GLY A 38 -9.73 -14.23 -8.98
C GLY A 38 -9.82 -15.60 -8.30
N TYR A 39 -9.08 -15.82 -7.22
CA TYR A 39 -9.05 -17.14 -6.55
C TYR A 39 -10.06 -17.30 -5.43
N SER A 40 -10.39 -16.22 -4.70
CA SER A 40 -11.35 -16.31 -3.59
C SER A 40 -12.78 -15.92 -3.97
N GLY A 41 -12.99 -15.33 -5.16
CA GLY A 41 -14.30 -14.87 -5.62
C GLY A 41 -14.80 -13.59 -4.94
N TYR A 42 -13.97 -12.97 -4.10
CA TYR A 42 -14.29 -11.77 -3.34
C TYR A 42 -13.70 -10.51 -4.00
N PHE A 43 -14.56 -9.62 -4.47
CA PHE A 43 -14.13 -8.36 -5.07
C PHE A 43 -13.72 -7.35 -3.99
N SER A 44 -12.50 -6.80 -4.06
CA SER A 44 -12.03 -5.77 -3.11
C SER A 44 -11.81 -4.41 -3.77
N PHE A 45 -12.23 -3.35 -3.09
CA PHE A 45 -11.96 -1.94 -3.42
C PHE A 45 -10.98 -1.27 -2.43
N GLY A 46 -10.42 -2.01 -1.48
CA GLY A 46 -9.58 -1.46 -0.41
C GLY A 46 -8.09 -1.34 -0.74
N HIS A 47 -7.66 -1.65 -1.97
CA HIS A 47 -6.24 -1.63 -2.36
C HIS A 47 -5.58 -0.27 -2.18
N GLY A 48 -6.34 0.83 -2.36
CA GLY A 48 -5.87 2.19 -2.13
C GLY A 48 -5.37 2.39 -0.69
N ALA A 49 -6.10 1.86 0.28
CA ALA A 49 -5.83 1.96 1.70
C ALA A 49 -4.46 1.35 2.05
N PHE A 50 -4.23 0.12 1.58
CA PHE A 50 -2.98 -0.61 1.84
C PHE A 50 -1.79 0.07 1.17
N TYR A 51 -1.97 0.53 -0.08
CA TYR A 51 -0.95 1.30 -0.77
C TYR A 51 -0.63 2.60 -0.03
N GLY A 52 -1.66 3.36 0.37
CA GLY A 52 -1.54 4.60 1.11
C GLY A 52 -0.78 4.41 2.42
N ILE A 53 -1.14 3.40 3.21
CA ILE A 53 -0.44 3.07 4.46
C ILE A 53 1.06 2.85 4.21
N GLY A 54 1.43 2.09 3.18
CA GLY A 54 2.83 1.84 2.85
C GLY A 54 3.59 3.10 2.43
N VAL A 55 3.00 3.92 1.57
CA VAL A 55 3.60 5.17 1.09
C VAL A 55 3.75 6.19 2.22
N TYR A 56 2.70 6.44 3.00
CA TYR A 56 2.74 7.38 4.12
C TYR A 56 3.69 6.92 5.22
N THR A 57 3.77 5.61 5.49
CA THR A 57 4.76 5.05 6.42
C THR A 57 6.18 5.33 5.93
N THR A 58 6.45 5.01 4.66
CA THR A 58 7.77 5.24 4.07
C THR A 58 8.13 6.73 4.06
N ALA A 59 7.19 7.59 3.66
CA ALA A 59 7.36 9.03 3.64
C ALA A 59 7.69 9.55 5.04
N ASN A 60 6.90 9.21 6.06
CA ASN A 60 7.12 9.65 7.43
C ASN A 60 8.46 9.17 8.01
N ILE A 61 8.84 7.91 7.76
CA ILE A 61 10.12 7.39 8.28
C ILE A 61 11.29 8.06 7.56
N VAL A 62 11.23 8.23 6.25
CA VAL A 62 12.32 8.88 5.49
C VAL A 62 12.44 10.36 5.87
N THR A 63 11.33 11.09 6.00
CA THR A 63 11.36 12.54 6.28
C THR A 63 11.69 12.86 7.73
N LYS A 64 11.18 12.09 8.70
CA LYS A 64 11.35 12.40 10.13
C LYS A 64 12.54 11.70 10.77
N LEU A 65 12.83 10.46 10.38
CA LEU A 65 13.89 9.64 10.99
C LEU A 65 15.16 9.62 10.14
N GLY A 66 15.14 10.17 8.92
CA GLY A 66 16.31 10.21 8.03
C GLY A 66 16.79 8.82 7.58
N ALA A 67 15.99 7.78 7.77
CA ALA A 67 16.37 6.41 7.47
C ALA A 67 16.52 6.17 5.96
N SER A 68 17.28 5.13 5.60
CA SER A 68 17.40 4.72 4.20
C SER A 68 16.10 4.08 3.70
N PHE A 69 15.70 4.42 2.46
CA PHE A 69 14.50 3.91 1.80
C PHE A 69 14.41 2.37 1.77
N LEU A 70 15.55 1.68 1.66
CA LEU A 70 15.57 0.21 1.66
C LEU A 70 15.15 -0.37 3.01
N VAL A 71 15.46 0.30 4.12
CA VAL A 71 15.10 -0.12 5.48
C VAL A 71 13.63 0.19 5.78
N THR A 72 13.09 1.24 5.17
CA THR A 72 11.67 1.59 5.34
C THR A 72 10.74 0.61 4.62
N LEU A 73 11.21 -0.06 3.57
CA LEU A 73 10.44 -1.00 2.77
C LEU A 73 9.85 -2.18 3.58
N PRO A 74 10.64 -2.95 4.37
CA PRO A 74 10.08 -4.01 5.22
C PRO A 74 9.19 -3.46 6.33
N LEU A 75 9.50 -2.29 6.91
CA LEU A 75 8.66 -1.68 7.95
C LEU A 75 7.28 -1.27 7.41
N ALA A 76 7.25 -0.65 6.23
CA ALA A 76 6.01 -0.31 5.54
C ALA A 76 5.21 -1.57 5.18
N GLY A 77 5.89 -2.63 4.72
CA GLY A 77 5.27 -3.92 4.44
C GLY A 77 4.65 -4.57 5.68
N VAL A 78 5.36 -4.55 6.82
CA VAL A 78 4.85 -5.09 8.10
C VAL A 78 3.62 -4.30 8.57
N LEU A 79 3.66 -2.96 8.53
CA LEU A 79 2.51 -2.15 8.93
C LEU A 79 1.30 -2.37 8.02
N ALA A 80 1.50 -2.40 6.70
CA ALA A 80 0.42 -2.71 5.76
C ALA A 80 -0.14 -4.14 5.99
N ALA A 81 0.71 -5.13 6.25
CA ALA A 81 0.31 -6.50 6.55
C ALA A 81 -0.48 -6.59 7.87
N LEU A 82 -0.09 -5.85 8.90
CA LEU A 82 -0.83 -5.80 10.17
C LEU A 82 -2.23 -5.21 9.99
N VAL A 83 -2.35 -4.11 9.24
CA VAL A 83 -3.67 -3.53 8.93
C VAL A 83 -4.49 -4.50 8.07
N GLY A 84 -3.87 -5.15 7.08
CA GLY A 84 -4.51 -6.18 6.26
C GLY A 84 -5.01 -7.36 7.08
N LEU A 85 -4.23 -7.81 8.06
CA LEU A 85 -4.62 -8.86 8.99
C LEU A 85 -5.83 -8.43 9.83
N LEU A 86 -5.82 -7.21 10.38
CA LEU A 86 -6.94 -6.68 11.16
C LEU A 86 -8.22 -6.60 10.33
N VAL A 87 -8.14 -6.05 9.12
CA VAL A 87 -9.27 -5.97 8.18
C VAL A 87 -9.75 -7.38 7.82
N GLY A 88 -8.83 -8.28 7.47
CA GLY A 88 -9.15 -9.68 7.15
C GLY A 88 -9.82 -10.43 8.30
N LEU A 89 -9.36 -10.22 9.54
CA LEU A 89 -9.97 -10.81 10.73
C LEU A 89 -11.41 -10.31 10.95
N VAL A 90 -11.67 -9.02 10.74
CA VAL A 90 -13.01 -8.44 10.86
C VAL A 90 -13.93 -8.97 9.75
N VAL A 91 -13.43 -9.01 8.52
CA VAL A 91 -14.16 -9.52 7.35
C VAL A 91 -14.49 -11.00 7.55
N PHE A 92 -13.48 -11.87 7.68
CA PHE A 92 -13.69 -13.31 7.61
C PHE A 92 -14.41 -13.90 8.83
N ARG A 93 -14.49 -13.15 9.94
CA ARG A 93 -15.31 -13.54 11.10
C ARG A 93 -16.81 -13.53 10.78
N LEU A 94 -17.25 -12.72 9.81
CA LEU A 94 -18.64 -12.67 9.38
C LEU A 94 -18.86 -13.69 8.25
N ARG A 95 -19.20 -14.92 8.65
CA ARG A 95 -19.46 -16.07 7.77
C ARG A 95 -20.52 -15.81 6.68
N GLN A 96 -21.32 -14.75 6.84
CA GLN A 96 -22.37 -14.31 5.93
C GLN A 96 -21.97 -13.24 4.90
N LEU A 97 -20.72 -12.74 4.88
CA LEU A 97 -20.32 -11.73 3.88
C LEU A 97 -20.31 -12.36 2.48
N ARG A 98 -21.45 -12.28 1.80
CA ARG A 98 -21.57 -12.49 0.35
C ARG A 98 -20.76 -11.39 -0.34
N GLY A 99 -20.11 -11.71 -1.46
CA GLY A 99 -19.04 -10.91 -2.08
C GLY A 99 -19.32 -9.40 -2.23
N GLU A 100 -20.56 -8.98 -2.39
CA GLU A 100 -20.96 -7.57 -2.46
C GLU A 100 -20.70 -6.80 -1.14
N LEU A 101 -21.02 -7.39 0.02
CA LEU A 101 -20.76 -6.76 1.32
C LEU A 101 -19.26 -6.64 1.61
N PHE A 102 -18.46 -7.59 1.13
CA PHE A 102 -17.00 -7.50 1.24
C PHE A 102 -16.43 -6.34 0.42
N ALA A 103 -16.94 -6.16 -0.80
CA ALA A 103 -16.56 -5.04 -1.65
C ALA A 103 -16.88 -3.69 -0.97
N LEU A 104 -18.10 -3.53 -0.44
CA LEU A 104 -18.51 -2.33 0.29
C LEU A 104 -17.70 -2.10 1.56
N LEU A 105 -17.41 -3.15 2.33
CA LEU A 105 -16.62 -3.04 3.55
C LEU A 105 -15.19 -2.61 3.26
N THR A 106 -14.54 -3.18 2.23
CA THR A 106 -13.18 -2.79 1.85
C THR A 106 -13.10 -1.38 1.28
N LEU A 107 -14.16 -0.93 0.59
CA LEU A 107 -14.33 0.46 0.17
C LEU A 107 -14.49 1.41 1.37
N ALA A 108 -15.25 1.02 2.38
CA ALA A 108 -15.36 1.80 3.62
C ALA A 108 -14.02 1.91 4.35
N VAL A 109 -13.22 0.84 4.38
CA VAL A 109 -11.86 0.86 4.93
C VAL A 109 -10.98 1.88 4.21
N ASP A 110 -11.08 1.95 2.88
CA ASP A 110 -10.35 2.94 2.07
C ASP A 110 -10.67 4.38 2.50
N PHE A 111 -11.96 4.69 2.66
CA PHE A 111 -12.38 6.00 3.15
C PHE A 111 -11.96 6.29 4.58
N VAL A 112 -12.03 5.31 5.47
CA VAL A 112 -11.59 5.46 6.87
C VAL A 112 -10.09 5.75 6.92
N VAL A 113 -9.27 4.98 6.21
CA VAL A 113 -7.82 5.21 6.15
C VAL A 113 -7.51 6.59 5.57
N ALA A 114 -8.15 6.95 4.46
CA ALA A 114 -7.97 8.27 3.85
C ALA A 114 -8.40 9.41 4.80
N SER A 115 -9.46 9.21 5.58
CA SER A 115 -9.89 10.16 6.60
C SER A 115 -8.86 10.28 7.73
N VAL A 116 -8.36 9.16 8.26
CA VAL A 116 -7.34 9.16 9.32
C VAL A 116 -6.09 9.89 8.87
N VAL A 117 -5.62 9.60 7.65
CA VAL A 117 -4.43 10.26 7.08
C VAL A 117 -4.62 11.79 7.05
N ARG A 118 -5.75 12.29 6.54
CA ARG A 118 -6.03 13.73 6.42
C ARG A 118 -6.35 14.45 7.73
N ASN A 119 -6.76 13.72 8.76
CA ASN A 119 -7.14 14.32 10.05
C ASN A 119 -6.04 14.19 11.12
N VAL A 120 -4.96 13.48 10.82
CA VAL A 120 -3.84 13.31 11.75
C VAL A 120 -2.66 14.10 11.21
N ASP A 121 -2.41 15.26 11.81
CA ASP A 121 -1.31 16.17 11.45
C ASP A 121 0.05 15.48 11.44
N PHE A 122 0.23 14.49 12.32
CA PHE A 122 1.44 13.69 12.33
C PHE A 122 1.64 12.93 11.01
N ILE A 123 0.60 12.45 10.34
CA ILE A 123 0.74 11.62 9.14
C ILE A 123 0.88 12.49 7.88
N ASP A 124 0.03 13.51 7.74
CA ASP A 124 0.00 14.38 6.55
C ASP A 124 1.00 15.55 6.62
N GLY A 125 1.45 15.91 7.83
CA GLY A 125 2.40 17.00 8.06
C GLY A 125 1.78 18.35 8.40
N GLY A 126 0.44 18.45 8.39
CA GLY A 126 -0.32 19.69 8.58
C GLY A 126 -0.67 20.38 7.27
#